data_AF-W6L3E9-F1
#
_entry.id   AF-W6L3E9-F1
#
_cell.length_a   1.000
_cell.length_b   1.000
_cell.length_c   1.000
_cell.angle_alpha   90.00
_cell.angle_beta   90.00
_cell.angle_gamma   90.00
#
_symmetry.space_group_name_H-M   'P 1'
#
loop_
_entity.id
_entity.type
_entity.pdbx_description
1 polymer ?
#
loop_
_entity_poly.entity_id
_entity_poly.type
_entity_poly.pdbx_seq_one_letter_code
_entity_poly.pdbx_strand_id
1 'polypeptide(L)'
;MDLSVEELIQDLTILQQATSLNHADKNSEAVKMYTTALDRLDALIPNLPSELALLVRRNTEDVGRIVNLLRSSSSKQEEVSLYPTFPIQFSPASIPLEDYQAPEQPIFRVYWLMRLLMRSIQSGAFLTPNLYVFREVWHQDGGSNSLCFIEAKTCYFSSLCSAMEPLTSMCMPGDAPKVLKALQKFLSSEEELCETLNRSMGKRKMAKPAKKMMWGLFSKMKKWGHQEGDIEVALSWACNVLEQAQLFEHWYIYFTQATLFRNHMPLQVKEIIETIQHITTRLYKGPCILLLKDMFILVQRFQCKCRKSIVHFLPVGVELDGTSY
;
A
#
# COMPACT_ATOMS: atom_id res chain seq x y z
N MET A 1 55.34 49.11 2.03
CA MET A 1 54.21 48.28 1.58
C MET A 1 53.15 49.27 1.14
N ASP A 2 52.75 49.23 -0.13
CA ASP A 2 51.74 50.16 -0.65
C ASP A 2 50.41 49.87 0.05
N LEU A 3 49.77 50.92 0.58
CA LEU A 3 48.50 50.84 1.32
C LEU A 3 47.45 49.96 0.60
N SER A 4 47.45 50.01 -0.74
CA SER A 4 46.54 49.25 -1.61
C SER A 4 46.72 47.74 -1.55
N VAL A 5 47.90 47.24 -1.19
CA VAL A 5 48.17 45.80 -1.09
C VAL A 5 47.61 45.22 0.20
N GLU A 6 47.72 45.96 1.31
CA GLU A 6 47.15 45.54 2.59
C GLU A 6 45.62 45.53 2.55
N GLU A 7 45.01 46.54 1.93
CA GLU A 7 43.56 46.61 1.70
C GLU A 7 43.07 45.44 0.82
N LEU A 8 43.80 45.13 -0.26
CA LEU A 8 43.48 44.00 -1.12
C LEU A 8 43.53 42.65 -0.37
N ILE A 9 44.52 42.44 0.51
CA ILE A 9 44.62 41.21 1.32
C ILE A 9 43.43 41.09 2.27
N GLN A 10 43.01 42.20 2.89
CA GLN A 10 41.84 42.21 3.77
C GLN A 10 40.56 41.85 3.00
N ASP A 11 40.36 42.41 1.82
CA ASP A 11 39.17 42.14 1.00
C ASP A 11 39.14 40.70 0.47
N LEU A 12 40.30 40.15 0.10
CA LEU A 12 40.42 38.73 -0.25
C LEU A 12 40.08 37.81 0.94
N THR A 13 40.42 38.23 2.16
CA THR A 13 40.06 37.49 3.37
C THR A 13 38.55 37.47 3.59
N ILE A 14 37.85 38.58 3.31
CA ILE A 14 36.39 38.64 3.37
C ILE A 14 35.76 37.72 2.32
N LEU A 15 36.31 37.68 1.09
CA LEU A 15 35.85 36.74 0.06
C LEU A 15 36.02 35.29 0.51
N GLN A 16 37.17 34.93 1.09
CA GLN A 16 37.41 33.57 1.58
C GLN A 16 36.43 33.17 2.70
N GLN A 17 36.10 34.10 3.60
CA GLN A 17 35.09 33.89 4.64
C GLN A 17 33.69 33.73 4.03
N ALA A 18 33.33 34.56 3.04
CA ALA A 18 32.07 34.45 2.31
C ALA A 18 31.94 33.09 1.60
N THR A 19 33.01 32.60 0.98
CA THR A 19 33.06 31.26 0.36
C THR A 19 32.89 30.15 1.38
N SER A 20 33.51 30.28 2.55
CA SER A 20 33.35 29.30 3.64
C SER A 20 31.90 29.25 4.14
N LEU A 21 31.24 30.40 4.29
CA LEU A 21 29.82 30.47 4.66
C LEU A 21 28.89 29.89 3.58
N ASN A 22 29.22 30.12 2.31
CA ASN A 22 28.50 29.54 1.18
C ASN A 22 28.58 28.00 1.20
N HIS A 23 29.76 27.43 1.45
CA HIS A 23 29.93 25.98 1.59
C HIS A 23 29.25 25.38 2.82
N ALA A 24 28.94 26.21 3.83
CA ALA A 24 28.21 25.81 5.03
C ALA A 24 26.69 26.05 4.93
N ASP A 25 26.17 26.31 3.72
CA ASP A 25 24.76 26.61 3.42
C ASP A 25 24.19 27.84 4.17
N LYS A 26 25.05 28.73 4.68
CA LYS A 26 24.65 29.99 5.34
C LYS A 26 24.48 31.12 4.34
N ASN A 27 23.58 30.92 3.38
CA ASN A 27 23.46 31.76 2.17
C ASN A 27 23.23 33.25 2.47
N SER A 28 22.43 33.60 3.48
CA SER A 28 22.15 35.00 3.85
C SER A 28 23.40 35.72 4.36
N GLU A 29 24.20 35.06 5.20
CA GLU A 29 25.46 35.60 5.72
C GLU A 29 26.52 35.69 4.61
N ALA A 30 26.61 34.65 3.76
CA ALA A 30 27.51 34.62 2.61
C ALA A 30 27.22 35.77 1.63
N VAL A 31 25.95 36.01 1.29
CA VAL A 31 25.54 37.12 0.40
C VAL A 31 25.93 38.48 0.97
N LYS A 32 25.77 38.70 2.28
CA LYS A 32 26.20 39.94 2.93
C LYS A 32 27.70 40.14 2.79
N MET A 33 28.50 39.12 3.10
CA MET A 33 29.96 39.22 3.02
C MET A 33 30.49 39.37 1.60
N TYR A 34 29.93 38.65 0.62
CA TYR A 34 30.28 38.85 -0.79
C TYR A 34 29.95 40.27 -1.25
N THR A 35 28.79 40.81 -0.87
CA THR A 35 28.41 42.19 -1.24
C THR A 35 29.39 43.20 -0.62
N THR A 36 29.76 43.04 0.65
CA THR A 36 30.76 43.91 1.30
C THR A 36 32.12 43.83 0.63
N ALA A 37 32.58 42.65 0.22
CA ALA A 37 33.85 42.50 -0.49
C ALA A 37 33.82 43.15 -1.88
N LEU A 38 32.70 43.03 -2.60
CA LEU A 38 32.50 43.69 -3.89
C LEU A 38 32.61 45.22 -3.76
N ASP A 39 31.88 45.81 -2.82
CA ASP A 39 31.87 47.26 -2.60
C ASP A 39 33.27 47.81 -2.30
N ARG A 40 34.07 47.06 -1.53
CA ARG A 40 35.45 47.44 -1.18
C ARG A 40 36.42 47.28 -2.35
N LEU A 41 36.36 46.14 -3.05
CA LEU A 41 37.19 45.91 -4.23
C LEU A 41 36.90 46.95 -5.32
N ASP A 42 35.64 47.31 -5.52
CA ASP A 42 35.26 48.34 -6.49
C ASP A 42 35.81 49.73 -6.11
N ALA A 43 35.86 50.06 -4.82
CA ALA A 43 36.47 51.28 -4.32
C ALA A 43 38.00 51.30 -4.48
N LEU A 44 38.66 50.15 -4.49
CA LEU A 44 40.11 50.02 -4.69
C LEU A 44 40.55 50.13 -6.15
N ILE A 45 39.69 49.74 -7.11
CA ILE A 45 40.00 49.72 -8.55
C ILE A 45 40.73 50.98 -9.07
N PRO A 46 40.30 52.23 -8.73
CA PRO A 46 40.95 53.44 -9.25
C PRO A 46 42.41 53.63 -8.80
N ASN A 47 42.79 52.98 -7.69
CA ASN A 47 44.11 53.11 -7.07
C ASN A 47 45.06 51.96 -7.44
N LEU A 48 44.59 50.99 -8.25
CA LEU A 48 45.37 49.85 -8.68
C LEU A 48 46.06 50.11 -10.03
N PRO A 49 47.24 49.51 -10.28
CA PRO A 49 47.80 49.41 -11.62
C PRO A 49 46.79 48.82 -12.60
N SER A 50 46.80 49.28 -13.85
CA SER A 50 45.80 48.93 -14.87
C SER A 50 45.58 47.43 -15.04
N GLU A 51 46.66 46.64 -15.02
CA GLU A 51 46.60 45.18 -15.13
C GLU A 51 45.87 44.53 -13.94
N LEU A 52 46.16 44.99 -12.71
CA LEU A 52 45.51 44.50 -11.50
C LEU A 52 44.06 44.97 -11.40
N ALA A 53 43.78 46.21 -11.81
CA ALA A 53 42.42 46.74 -11.87
C ALA A 53 41.52 45.90 -12.80
N LEU A 54 42.03 45.48 -13.96
CA LEU A 54 41.30 44.60 -14.89
C LEU A 54 41.05 43.22 -14.28
N LEU A 55 42.04 42.66 -13.58
CA LEU A 55 41.89 41.37 -12.92
C LEU A 55 40.86 41.43 -11.79
N VAL A 56 40.89 42.48 -10.97
CA VAL A 56 39.91 42.70 -9.89
C VAL A 56 38.51 42.83 -10.48
N ARG A 57 38.31 43.64 -11.54
CA ARG A 57 37.01 43.77 -12.23
C ARG A 57 36.44 42.43 -12.71
N ARG A 58 37.27 41.61 -13.34
CA ARG A 58 36.83 40.30 -13.83
C ARG A 58 36.38 39.40 -12.68
N ASN A 59 37.10 39.40 -11.56
CA ASN A 59 36.75 38.59 -10.40
C ASN A 59 35.51 39.14 -9.67
N THR A 60 35.34 40.46 -9.57
CA THR A 60 34.14 41.05 -8.96
C THR A 60 32.89 40.76 -9.79
N GLU A 61 32.98 40.69 -11.12
CA GLU A 61 31.87 40.23 -11.97
C GLU A 61 31.46 38.78 -11.65
N ASP A 62 32.43 37.87 -11.52
CA ASP A 62 32.15 36.47 -11.19
C ASP A 62 31.55 36.30 -9.79
N VAL A 63 32.05 37.04 -8.80
CA VAL A 63 31.46 37.09 -7.45
C VAL A 63 30.04 37.68 -7.50
N GLY A 64 29.80 38.70 -8.31
CA GLY A 64 28.47 39.27 -8.53
C GLY A 64 27.47 38.26 -9.09
N ARG A 65 27.91 37.38 -10.00
CA ARG A 65 27.08 36.26 -10.50
C ARG A 65 26.72 35.28 -9.39
N ILE A 66 27.68 34.94 -8.52
CA ILE A 66 27.45 34.06 -7.35
C ILE A 66 26.41 34.69 -6.41
N VAL A 67 26.53 35.99 -6.11
CA VAL A 67 25.56 36.71 -5.26
C VAL A 67 24.14 36.64 -5.85
N ASN A 68 23.99 36.86 -7.16
CA ASN A 68 22.69 36.79 -7.84
C ASN A 68 22.10 35.36 -7.81
N LEU A 69 22.94 34.34 -7.98
CA LEU A 69 22.53 32.94 -7.87
C LEU A 69 22.08 32.57 -6.45
N LEU A 70 22.78 33.05 -5.42
CA LEU A 70 22.39 32.82 -4.03
C LEU A 70 21.10 33.56 -3.66
N ARG A 71 20.93 34.82 -4.11
CA ARG A 71 19.69 35.58 -3.88
C ARG A 71 18.48 34.94 -4.55
N SER A 72 18.63 34.47 -5.80
CA SER A 72 17.55 33.78 -6.51
C SER A 72 17.21 32.42 -5.89
N SER A 73 18.17 31.74 -5.27
CA SER A 73 17.95 30.50 -4.51
C SER A 73 17.21 30.76 -3.19
N SER A 74 17.60 31.81 -2.46
CA SER A 74 16.94 32.23 -1.21
C SER A 74 15.50 32.72 -1.45
N SER A 75 15.26 33.41 -2.57
CA SER A 75 13.93 33.91 -2.94
C SER A 75 12.92 32.79 -3.23
N LYS A 76 13.37 31.58 -3.58
CA LYS A 76 12.49 30.41 -3.75
C LYS A 76 12.11 29.76 -2.41
N GLN A 77 12.82 30.08 -1.33
CA GLN A 77 12.52 29.61 0.03
C GLN A 77 11.61 30.58 0.80
N GLU A 78 11.61 31.86 0.44
CA GLU A 78 10.76 32.91 1.04
C GLU A 78 9.53 33.28 0.18
N GLU A 79 9.11 32.43 -0.77
CA GLU A 79 7.70 32.45 -1.14
C GLU A 79 6.91 32.07 0.11
N VAL A 80 6.36 33.08 0.78
CA VAL A 80 5.27 32.94 1.75
C VAL A 80 4.24 32.07 1.06
N SER A 81 4.27 30.78 1.38
CA SER A 81 3.35 29.80 0.86
C SER A 81 1.94 30.36 1.05
N LEU A 82 1.27 30.70 -0.05
CA LEU A 82 -0.15 31.06 -0.05
C LEU A 82 -1.01 29.89 0.47
N TYR A 83 -0.40 28.71 0.64
CA TYR A 83 -1.00 27.54 1.25
C TYR A 83 -0.75 27.53 2.76
N PRO A 84 -1.76 27.18 3.56
CA PRO A 84 -1.62 27.05 5.00
C PRO A 84 -0.49 26.07 5.33
N THR A 85 0.48 26.52 6.12
CA THR A 85 1.50 25.65 6.70
C THR A 85 0.85 24.80 7.78
N PHE A 86 0.78 23.49 7.54
CA PHE A 86 0.34 22.55 8.56
C PHE A 86 1.43 22.41 9.62
N PRO A 87 1.09 22.34 10.92
CA PRO A 87 2.06 22.12 12.00
C PRO A 87 2.74 20.74 11.92
N ILE A 88 2.26 19.86 11.03
CA ILE A 88 2.75 18.52 10.81
C ILE A 88 3.27 18.44 9.37
N GLN A 89 4.53 18.04 9.23
CA GLN A 89 5.10 17.72 7.92
C GLN A 89 4.50 16.41 7.42
N PHE A 90 3.65 16.49 6.39
CA PHE A 90 3.13 15.31 5.71
C PHE A 90 4.24 14.68 4.86
N SER A 91 4.78 13.54 5.29
CA SER A 91 5.59 12.69 4.42
C SER A 91 4.66 11.68 3.73
N PRO A 92 4.59 11.65 2.39
CA PRO A 92 3.91 10.57 1.68
C PRO A 92 4.47 9.23 2.15
N ALA A 93 3.61 8.25 2.41
CA ALA A 93 4.06 6.89 2.65
C ALA A 93 4.78 6.39 1.40
N SER A 94 5.97 5.80 1.56
CA SER A 94 6.69 5.16 0.45
C SER A 94 5.88 3.95 -0.02
N ILE A 95 5.36 4.02 -1.24
CA ILE A 95 4.66 2.89 -1.87
C ILE A 95 5.66 2.18 -2.79
N PRO A 96 5.83 0.85 -2.68
CA PRO A 96 6.74 0.11 -3.55
C PRO A 96 6.31 0.26 -5.02
N LEU A 97 7.26 0.38 -5.95
CA LEU A 97 6.95 0.29 -7.37
C LEU A 97 6.84 -1.20 -7.74
N GLU A 98 5.64 -1.65 -8.08
CA GLU A 98 5.40 -3.03 -8.53
C GLU A 98 4.89 -3.06 -9.96
N ASP A 99 5.47 -3.93 -10.79
CA ASP A 99 4.96 -4.22 -12.13
C ASP A 99 3.66 -5.02 -12.03
N TYR A 100 2.54 -4.35 -12.30
CA TYR A 100 1.23 -4.97 -12.31
C TYR A 100 0.97 -5.66 -13.66
N GLN A 101 1.17 -6.98 -13.72
CA GLN A 101 0.85 -7.79 -14.89
C GLN A 101 -0.08 -8.95 -14.51
N ALA A 102 -1.34 -8.84 -14.96
CA ALA A 102 -2.32 -9.92 -14.77
C ALA A 102 -2.11 -11.02 -15.82
N PRO A 103 -2.18 -12.31 -15.45
CA PRO A 103 -2.08 -13.40 -16.41
C PRO A 103 -3.13 -13.32 -17.51
N GLU A 104 -2.77 -13.67 -18.75
CA GLU A 104 -3.71 -13.64 -19.87
C GLU A 104 -4.86 -14.65 -19.69
N GLN A 105 -4.53 -15.87 -19.27
CA GLN A 105 -5.50 -16.96 -19.14
C GLN A 105 -6.40 -16.77 -17.90
N PRO A 106 -7.74 -16.86 -18.05
CA PRO A 106 -8.68 -16.62 -16.95
C PRO A 106 -8.46 -17.49 -15.71
N ILE A 107 -8.08 -18.77 -15.89
CA ILE A 107 -7.82 -19.68 -14.78
C ILE A 107 -6.68 -19.18 -13.89
N PHE A 108 -5.57 -18.70 -14.48
CA PHE A 108 -4.42 -18.19 -13.74
C PHE A 108 -4.69 -16.84 -13.07
N ARG A 109 -5.64 -16.06 -13.58
CA ARG A 109 -6.05 -14.80 -12.92
C ARG A 109 -6.64 -15.03 -11.53
N VAL A 110 -7.34 -16.15 -11.31
CA VAL A 110 -7.91 -16.47 -9.99
C VAL A 110 -6.80 -16.76 -8.98
N TYR A 111 -5.82 -17.58 -9.33
CA TYR A 111 -4.69 -17.89 -8.45
C TYR A 111 -3.79 -16.68 -8.22
N TRP A 112 -3.59 -15.87 -9.25
CA TRP A 112 -2.91 -14.58 -9.13
C TRP A 112 -3.64 -13.61 -8.19
N LEU A 113 -4.98 -13.51 -8.28
CA LEU A 113 -5.78 -12.74 -7.33
C LEU A 113 -5.64 -13.26 -5.91
N MET A 114 -5.62 -14.59 -5.70
CA MET A 114 -5.40 -15.17 -4.38
C MET A 114 -4.05 -14.77 -3.79
N ARG A 115 -2.97 -14.81 -4.59
CA ARG A 115 -1.64 -14.33 -4.19
C ARG A 115 -1.66 -12.85 -3.84
N LEU A 116 -2.37 -12.03 -4.61
CA LEU A 116 -2.52 -10.60 -4.33
C LEU A 116 -3.28 -10.32 -3.03
N LEU A 117 -4.42 -11.00 -2.81
CA LEU A 117 -5.19 -10.88 -1.58
C LEU A 117 -4.36 -11.31 -0.37
N MET A 118 -3.70 -12.46 -0.45
CA MET A 118 -2.83 -12.98 0.61
C MET A 118 -1.72 -11.99 0.95
N ARG A 119 -1.01 -11.46 -0.06
CA ARG A 119 0.03 -10.45 0.13
C ARG A 119 -0.53 -9.14 0.69
N SER A 120 -1.70 -8.71 0.23
CA SER A 120 -2.35 -7.50 0.75
C SER A 120 -2.66 -7.60 2.25
N ILE A 121 -3.06 -8.79 2.71
CA ILE A 121 -3.34 -9.06 4.13
C ILE A 121 -2.02 -9.05 4.92
N GLN A 122 -0.97 -9.72 4.43
CA GLN A 122 0.27 -9.92 5.16
C GLN A 122 1.18 -8.67 5.21
N SER A 123 1.30 -7.93 4.11
CA SER A 123 2.27 -6.84 3.95
C SER A 123 1.71 -5.60 3.25
N GLY A 124 0.49 -5.67 2.71
CA GLY A 124 -0.02 -4.70 1.75
C GLY A 124 0.40 -5.03 0.31
N ALA A 125 -0.42 -4.64 -0.66
CA ALA A 125 -0.17 -4.89 -2.08
C ALA A 125 -1.02 -3.99 -2.98
N PHE A 126 -0.59 -3.84 -4.25
CA PHE A 126 -1.46 -3.33 -5.30
C PHE A 126 -2.45 -4.38 -5.75
N LEU A 127 -3.75 -4.08 -5.65
CA LEU A 127 -4.81 -4.95 -6.18
C LEU A 127 -5.32 -4.50 -7.54
N THR A 128 -5.07 -3.24 -7.89
CA THR A 128 -5.19 -2.70 -9.25
C THR A 128 -4.00 -1.77 -9.48
N PRO A 129 -3.70 -1.34 -10.72
CA PRO A 129 -2.62 -0.38 -10.97
C PRO A 129 -2.73 0.92 -10.15
N ASN A 130 -3.95 1.26 -9.72
CA ASN A 130 -4.26 2.52 -9.03
C ASN A 130 -4.72 2.33 -7.58
N LEU A 131 -4.68 1.10 -7.05
CA LEU A 131 -5.16 0.81 -5.70
C LEU A 131 -4.14 -0.02 -4.93
N TYR A 132 -3.37 0.65 -4.08
CA TYR A 132 -2.58 0.02 -3.03
C TYR A 132 -3.45 -0.15 -1.77
N VAL A 133 -3.55 -1.39 -1.28
CA VAL A 133 -4.20 -1.70 -0.01
C VAL A 133 -3.12 -1.94 1.01
N PHE A 134 -2.99 -1.02 1.97
CA PHE A 134 -2.07 -1.15 3.09
C PHE A 134 -2.46 -2.30 4.02
N ARG A 135 -1.47 -2.93 4.66
CA ARG A 135 -1.70 -3.98 5.67
C ARG A 135 -2.62 -3.48 6.78
N GLU A 136 -2.43 -2.24 7.20
CA GLU A 136 -3.18 -1.56 8.24
C GLU A 136 -4.68 -1.48 7.91
N VAL A 137 -5.07 -1.58 6.64
CA VAL A 137 -6.49 -1.63 6.24
C VAL A 137 -7.14 -2.94 6.73
N TRP A 138 -6.41 -4.05 6.70
CA TRP A 138 -6.91 -5.35 7.17
C TRP A 138 -6.93 -5.45 8.69
N HIS A 139 -5.93 -4.85 9.34
CA HIS A 139 -5.67 -4.95 10.77
C HIS A 139 -6.09 -3.68 11.54
N GLN A 140 -7.18 -3.02 11.12
CA GLN A 140 -7.63 -1.79 11.78
C GLN A 140 -8.24 -2.04 13.15
N ASP A 141 -7.95 -1.17 14.11
CA ASP A 141 -8.66 -1.16 15.39
C ASP A 141 -10.17 -1.01 15.22
N GLY A 142 -10.88 -1.95 15.85
CA GLY A 142 -12.33 -2.14 15.79
C GLY A 142 -12.85 -2.54 14.42
N GLY A 143 -11.99 -2.94 13.47
CA GLY A 143 -12.37 -3.37 12.12
C GLY A 143 -13.35 -4.55 12.13
N SER A 144 -13.21 -5.44 13.10
CA SER A 144 -14.15 -6.53 13.42
C SER A 144 -15.60 -6.06 13.52
N ASN A 145 -15.84 -4.86 14.08
CA ASN A 145 -17.20 -4.31 14.27
C ASN A 145 -17.89 -3.92 12.96
N SER A 146 -17.11 -3.68 11.90
CA SER A 146 -17.64 -3.39 10.57
C SER A 146 -17.88 -4.64 9.74
N LEU A 147 -17.29 -5.77 10.11
CA LEU A 147 -17.41 -7.01 9.37
C LEU A 147 -18.50 -7.90 9.96
N CYS A 148 -19.25 -8.53 9.08
CA CYS A 148 -20.28 -9.47 9.47
C CYS A 148 -19.79 -10.92 9.34
N PHE A 149 -20.32 -11.79 10.21
CA PHE A 149 -20.17 -13.24 10.13
C PHE A 149 -18.72 -13.76 10.23
N ILE A 150 -17.87 -13.10 11.03
CA ILE A 150 -16.45 -13.46 11.18
C ILE A 150 -16.29 -14.92 11.60
N GLU A 151 -17.06 -15.39 12.59
CA GLU A 151 -17.00 -16.79 13.04
C GLU A 151 -17.38 -17.78 11.94
N ALA A 152 -18.46 -17.51 11.20
CA ALA A 152 -18.91 -18.38 10.11
C ALA A 152 -17.87 -18.45 8.98
N LYS A 153 -17.22 -17.31 8.66
CA LYS A 153 -16.10 -17.24 7.71
C LYS A 153 -14.88 -17.99 8.23
N THR A 154 -14.56 -17.86 9.51
CA THR A 154 -13.46 -18.59 10.16
C THR A 154 -13.67 -20.09 10.03
N CYS A 155 -14.86 -20.60 10.38
CA CYS A 155 -15.21 -22.00 10.23
C CYS A 155 -15.16 -22.46 8.76
N TYR A 156 -15.63 -21.62 7.84
CA TYR A 156 -15.55 -21.93 6.41
C TYR A 156 -14.10 -22.07 5.94
N PHE A 157 -13.22 -21.12 6.26
CA PHE A 157 -11.82 -21.16 5.85
C PHE A 157 -11.04 -22.30 6.50
N SER A 158 -11.22 -22.54 7.80
CA SER A 158 -10.56 -23.65 8.48
C SER A 158 -11.01 -25.00 7.92
N SER A 159 -12.31 -25.17 7.66
CA SER A 159 -12.84 -26.40 7.07
C SER A 159 -12.39 -26.61 5.62
N LEU A 160 -12.24 -25.53 4.84
CA LEU A 160 -11.64 -25.61 3.51
C LEU A 160 -10.19 -26.10 3.54
N CYS A 161 -9.38 -25.61 4.49
CA CYS A 161 -8.02 -26.12 4.67
C CYS A 161 -8.02 -27.62 4.97
N SER A 162 -8.87 -28.07 5.90
CA SER A 162 -9.02 -29.50 6.21
C SER A 162 -9.50 -30.32 5.02
N ALA A 163 -10.32 -29.76 4.13
CA ALA A 163 -10.75 -30.43 2.90
C ALA A 163 -9.61 -30.54 1.86
N MET A 164 -8.66 -29.60 1.85
CA MET A 164 -7.49 -29.62 0.96
C MET A 164 -6.35 -30.51 1.45
N GLU A 165 -6.27 -30.79 2.76
CA GLU A 165 -5.20 -31.59 3.37
C GLU A 165 -4.97 -32.98 2.71
N PRO A 166 -6.01 -33.76 2.33
CA PRO A 166 -5.79 -35.01 1.61
C PRO A 166 -5.15 -34.80 0.24
N LEU A 167 -5.40 -33.67 -0.42
CA LEU A 167 -4.84 -33.35 -1.73
C LEU A 167 -3.38 -32.94 -1.63
N THR A 168 -3.01 -32.15 -0.61
CA THR A 168 -1.61 -31.73 -0.39
C THR A 168 -0.69 -32.91 -0.05
N SER A 169 -1.24 -33.96 0.57
CA SER A 169 -0.50 -35.20 0.87
C SER A 169 -0.14 -36.03 -0.39
N MET A 170 -0.74 -35.74 -1.55
CA MET A 170 -0.46 -36.44 -2.80
C MET A 170 0.76 -35.80 -3.50
N CYS A 171 1.98 -36.18 -3.10
CA CYS A 171 3.23 -35.59 -3.61
C CYS A 171 3.39 -35.66 -5.15
N MET A 172 2.81 -36.64 -5.83
CA MET A 172 2.86 -36.77 -7.29
C MET A 172 1.53 -37.27 -7.85
N PRO A 173 0.91 -36.55 -8.81
CA PRO A 173 -0.34 -36.96 -9.45
C PRO A 173 -0.12 -38.03 -10.53
N GLY A 174 0.58 -39.12 -10.19
CA GLY A 174 0.83 -40.25 -11.09
C GLY A 174 -0.37 -41.19 -11.22
N ASP A 175 -1.26 -41.21 -10.22
CA ASP A 175 -2.47 -42.03 -10.17
C ASP A 175 -3.70 -41.17 -10.48
N ALA A 176 -3.99 -41.00 -11.78
CA ALA A 176 -5.10 -40.17 -12.26
C ALA A 176 -6.46 -40.55 -11.65
N PRO A 177 -6.87 -41.83 -11.56
CA PRO A 177 -8.09 -42.23 -10.88
C PRO A 177 -8.18 -41.77 -9.42
N LYS A 178 -7.09 -41.92 -8.66
CA LYS A 178 -7.05 -41.49 -7.25
C LYS A 178 -7.13 -39.96 -7.12
N VAL A 179 -6.41 -39.23 -7.98
CA VAL A 179 -6.45 -37.76 -8.03
C VAL A 179 -7.86 -37.28 -8.35
N LEU A 180 -8.50 -37.83 -9.38
CA LEU A 180 -9.85 -37.46 -9.77
C LEU A 180 -10.85 -37.70 -8.63
N LYS A 181 -10.79 -38.86 -7.97
CA LYS A 181 -11.64 -39.19 -6.82
C LYS A 181 -11.45 -38.19 -5.67
N ALA A 182 -10.20 -37.77 -5.41
CA ALA A 182 -9.90 -36.82 -4.35
C ALA A 182 -10.40 -35.40 -4.69
N LEU A 183 -10.26 -34.97 -5.94
CA LEU A 183 -10.78 -33.68 -6.42
C LEU A 183 -12.32 -33.65 -6.36
N GLN A 184 -12.98 -34.73 -6.77
CA GLN A 184 -14.44 -34.85 -6.67
C GLN A 184 -14.90 -34.79 -5.21
N LYS A 185 -14.21 -35.49 -4.30
CA LYS A 185 -14.50 -35.43 -2.87
C LYS A 185 -14.35 -34.01 -2.32
N PHE A 186 -13.25 -33.33 -2.66
CA PHE A 186 -13.04 -31.93 -2.27
C PHE A 186 -14.17 -31.04 -2.79
N LEU A 187 -14.59 -31.22 -4.04
CA LEU A 187 -15.65 -30.42 -4.63
C LEU A 187 -16.98 -30.59 -3.90
N SER A 188 -17.37 -31.83 -3.57
CA SER A 188 -18.58 -32.09 -2.77
C SER A 188 -18.48 -31.44 -1.39
N SER A 189 -17.32 -31.53 -0.72
CA SER A 189 -17.12 -30.87 0.58
C SER A 189 -17.18 -29.35 0.48
N GLU A 190 -16.58 -28.76 -0.55
CA GLU A 190 -16.63 -27.31 -0.80
C GLU A 190 -18.08 -26.83 -0.98
N GLU A 191 -18.89 -27.61 -1.69
CA GLU A 191 -20.30 -27.29 -1.90
C GLU A 191 -21.11 -27.24 -0.60
N GLU A 192 -20.99 -28.28 0.24
CA GLU A 192 -21.62 -28.34 1.55
C GLU A 192 -21.17 -27.20 2.47
N LEU A 193 -19.88 -26.85 2.42
CA LEU A 193 -19.31 -25.74 3.19
C LEU A 193 -19.88 -24.39 2.73
N CYS A 194 -19.97 -24.17 1.42
CA CYS A 194 -20.58 -22.98 0.83
C CYS A 194 -22.06 -22.85 1.22
N GLU A 195 -22.83 -23.93 1.15
CA GLU A 195 -24.22 -23.94 1.59
C GLU A 195 -24.36 -23.62 3.08
N THR A 196 -23.47 -24.16 3.91
CA THR A 196 -23.45 -23.91 5.36
C THR A 196 -23.13 -22.46 5.68
N LEU A 197 -22.17 -21.86 4.97
CA LEU A 197 -21.85 -20.44 5.07
C LEU A 197 -23.05 -19.59 4.63
N ASN A 198 -23.63 -19.89 3.47
CA ASN A 198 -24.78 -19.17 2.92
C ASN A 198 -26.00 -19.23 3.86
N ARG A 199 -26.28 -20.39 4.46
CA ARG A 199 -27.33 -20.54 5.48
C ARG A 199 -27.04 -19.67 6.70
N SER A 200 -25.79 -19.64 7.16
CA SER A 200 -25.37 -18.80 8.30
C SER A 200 -25.52 -17.30 7.99
N MET A 201 -25.18 -16.88 6.76
CA MET A 201 -25.32 -15.49 6.32
C MET A 201 -26.78 -15.09 6.03
N GLY A 202 -27.59 -16.01 5.49
CA GLY A 202 -28.98 -15.79 5.12
C GLY A 202 -29.93 -15.68 6.32
N LYS A 203 -29.69 -16.45 7.39
CA LYS A 203 -30.51 -16.43 8.62
C LYS A 203 -30.59 -15.05 9.28
N ARG A 204 -29.59 -14.17 9.12
CA ARG A 204 -29.63 -12.80 9.68
C ARG A 204 -30.40 -11.79 8.83
N LYS A 205 -30.56 -11.98 7.51
CA LYS A 205 -31.29 -11.02 6.66
C LYS A 205 -32.80 -10.98 6.93
N MET A 206 -33.35 -12.01 7.57
CA MET A 206 -34.77 -12.09 7.94
C MET A 206 -35.08 -11.62 9.38
N ALA A 207 -34.06 -11.34 10.18
CA ALA A 207 -34.24 -10.70 11.48
C ALA A 207 -34.41 -9.19 11.25
N LYS A 208 -35.65 -8.75 11.03
CA LYS A 208 -36.00 -7.32 11.07
C LYS A 208 -35.44 -6.71 12.37
N PRO A 209 -34.96 -5.45 12.37
CA PRO A 209 -34.58 -4.78 13.60
C PRO A 209 -35.85 -4.62 14.44
N ALA A 210 -36.01 -5.48 15.44
CA ALA A 210 -37.06 -5.33 16.42
C ALA A 210 -36.83 -3.99 17.13
N LYS A 211 -37.79 -3.08 16.97
CA LYS A 211 -37.83 -1.79 17.66
C LYS A 211 -37.48 -2.01 19.13
N LYS A 212 -36.58 -1.16 19.65
CA LYS A 212 -36.22 -1.04 21.07
C LYS A 212 -37.48 -1.15 21.94
N MET A 213 -37.72 -2.32 22.55
CA MET A 213 -38.74 -2.49 23.57
C MET A 213 -38.24 -3.48 24.62
N MET A 214 -38.09 -2.94 25.84
CA MET A 214 -37.86 -3.59 27.14
C MET A 214 -36.72 -4.61 27.27
N TRP A 215 -35.60 -4.07 27.76
CA TRP A 215 -34.41 -4.72 28.30
C TRP A 215 -34.65 -5.39 29.67
N GLY A 216 -35.62 -6.29 29.77
CA GLY A 216 -35.84 -7.02 31.02
C GLY A 216 -36.50 -8.37 30.78
N LEU A 217 -35.79 -9.45 31.12
CA LEU A 217 -36.28 -10.82 31.44
C LEU A 217 -35.86 -12.00 30.55
N PHE A 218 -34.91 -11.89 29.62
CA PHE A 218 -34.35 -13.08 28.95
C PHE A 218 -32.82 -13.15 29.02
N SER A 219 -32.29 -13.39 30.23
CA SER A 219 -30.85 -13.61 30.46
C SER A 219 -30.42 -15.09 30.40
N LYS A 220 -31.33 -16.03 30.07
CA LYS A 220 -31.04 -17.49 30.17
C LYS A 220 -31.25 -18.30 28.89
N MET A 221 -31.30 -17.66 27.72
CA MET A 221 -31.28 -18.36 26.44
C MET A 221 -29.93 -18.15 25.73
N LYS A 222 -29.02 -19.08 26.02
CA LYS A 222 -27.73 -19.41 25.37
C LYS A 222 -27.32 -18.54 24.16
N LYS A 223 -26.56 -17.49 24.48
CA LYS A 223 -25.30 -17.02 23.86
C LYS A 223 -24.99 -17.53 22.43
N TRP A 224 -25.63 -16.96 21.43
CA TRP A 224 -25.03 -16.58 20.14
C TRP A 224 -24.94 -15.04 20.05
N GLY A 225 -24.86 -14.39 21.21
CA GLY A 225 -24.69 -12.95 21.34
C GLY A 225 -23.20 -12.63 21.30
N HIS A 226 -22.79 -11.91 20.26
CA HIS A 226 -21.54 -11.16 20.18
C HIS A 226 -20.32 -11.81 20.86
N GLN A 227 -19.97 -13.05 20.50
CA GLN A 227 -18.54 -13.30 20.40
C GLN A 227 -18.10 -12.57 19.14
N GLU A 228 -17.42 -11.44 19.34
CA GLU A 228 -16.61 -10.83 18.30
C GLU A 228 -15.61 -11.90 17.87
N GLY A 229 -15.93 -12.64 16.81
CA GLY A 229 -14.97 -13.52 16.17
C GLY A 229 -13.72 -12.69 15.86
N ASP A 230 -12.57 -13.23 16.20
CA ASP A 230 -11.31 -12.55 16.00
C ASP A 230 -11.01 -12.45 14.49
N ILE A 231 -10.99 -11.21 13.98
CA ILE A 231 -10.68 -10.93 12.58
C ILE A 231 -9.30 -11.47 12.21
N GLU A 232 -8.34 -11.44 13.13
CA GLU A 232 -6.97 -11.95 12.90
C GLU A 232 -6.97 -13.45 12.66
N VAL A 233 -7.77 -14.19 13.43
CA VAL A 233 -7.93 -15.63 13.25
C VAL A 233 -8.59 -15.93 11.90
N ALA A 234 -9.62 -15.17 11.52
CA ALA A 234 -10.28 -15.33 10.24
C ALA A 234 -9.33 -15.05 9.06
N LEU A 235 -8.52 -13.98 9.14
CA LEU A 235 -7.54 -13.61 8.13
C LEU A 235 -6.40 -14.61 8.03
N SER A 236 -5.92 -15.15 9.16
CA SER A 236 -4.91 -16.21 9.19
C SER A 236 -5.39 -17.47 8.45
N TRP A 237 -6.62 -17.93 8.74
CA TRP A 237 -7.21 -19.04 8.01
C TRP A 237 -7.46 -18.73 6.53
N ALA A 238 -7.85 -17.50 6.20
CA ALA A 238 -7.99 -17.08 4.82
C ALA A 238 -6.65 -17.16 4.07
N CYS A 239 -5.56 -16.65 4.64
CA CYS A 239 -4.21 -16.77 4.06
C CYS A 239 -3.85 -18.24 3.83
N ASN A 240 -4.09 -19.14 4.79
CA ASN A 240 -3.83 -20.57 4.64
C ASN A 240 -4.63 -21.19 3.47
N VAL A 241 -5.91 -20.83 3.31
CA VAL A 241 -6.72 -21.29 2.17
C VAL A 241 -6.13 -20.79 0.85
N LEU A 242 -5.77 -19.50 0.77
CA LEU A 242 -5.22 -18.91 -0.45
C LEU A 242 -3.89 -19.53 -0.85
N GLU A 243 -3.04 -19.88 0.13
CA GLU A 243 -1.77 -20.55 -0.06
C GLU A 243 -1.95 -22.01 -0.50
N GLN A 244 -2.77 -22.79 0.21
CA GLN A 244 -3.02 -24.20 -0.15
C GLN A 244 -3.70 -24.34 -1.51
N ALA A 245 -4.59 -23.42 -1.87
CA ALA A 245 -5.27 -23.40 -3.16
C ALA A 245 -4.31 -23.28 -4.35
N GLN A 246 -3.07 -22.81 -4.14
CA GLN A 246 -2.07 -22.76 -5.22
C GLN A 246 -1.74 -24.16 -5.75
N LEU A 247 -1.94 -25.22 -4.96
CA LEU A 247 -1.83 -26.62 -5.41
C LEU A 247 -2.58 -26.88 -6.72
N PHE A 248 -3.81 -26.35 -6.84
CA PHE A 248 -4.66 -26.58 -8.01
C PHE A 248 -4.09 -25.95 -9.28
N GLU A 249 -3.40 -24.81 -9.17
CA GLU A 249 -2.69 -24.19 -10.29
C GLU A 249 -1.55 -25.11 -10.77
N HIS A 250 -0.74 -25.61 -9.83
CA HIS A 250 0.36 -26.52 -10.13
C HIS A 250 -0.14 -27.81 -10.80
N TRP A 251 -1.23 -28.38 -10.29
CA TRP A 251 -1.84 -29.57 -10.89
C TRP A 251 -2.41 -29.29 -12.27
N TYR A 252 -3.07 -28.15 -12.47
CA TYR A 252 -3.58 -27.74 -13.78
C TYR A 252 -2.44 -27.65 -14.80
N ILE A 253 -1.34 -26.97 -14.45
CA ILE A 253 -0.15 -26.85 -15.30
C ILE A 253 0.42 -28.24 -15.63
N TYR A 254 0.62 -29.07 -14.60
CA TYR A 254 1.15 -30.42 -14.76
C TYR A 254 0.32 -31.27 -15.74
N PHE A 255 -1.00 -31.36 -15.52
CA PHE A 255 -1.86 -32.19 -16.36
C PHE A 255 -2.00 -31.63 -17.77
N THR A 256 -2.02 -30.30 -17.93
CA THR A 256 -2.06 -29.67 -19.26
C THR A 256 -0.76 -29.95 -20.02
N GLN A 257 0.40 -29.80 -19.38
CA GLN A 257 1.71 -30.08 -20.00
C GLN A 257 1.88 -31.57 -20.35
N ALA A 258 1.40 -32.48 -19.50
CA ALA A 258 1.44 -33.91 -19.77
C ALA A 258 0.69 -34.30 -21.07
N THR A 259 -0.25 -33.47 -21.52
CA THR A 259 -1.01 -33.69 -22.75
C THR A 259 -0.35 -33.08 -23.99
N LEU A 260 0.54 -32.10 -23.85
CA LEU A 260 1.26 -31.50 -24.98
C LEU A 260 2.19 -32.50 -25.68
N PHE A 261 2.69 -33.51 -24.95
CA PHE A 261 3.60 -34.53 -25.49
C PHE A 261 2.90 -35.75 -26.08
N ARG A 262 1.56 -35.83 -25.99
CA ARG A 262 0.78 -36.97 -26.48
C ARG A 262 -0.26 -36.47 -27.46
N ASN A 263 -0.29 -37.04 -28.67
CA ASN A 263 -1.26 -36.66 -29.71
C ASN A 263 -2.73 -36.83 -29.27
N HIS A 264 -2.99 -37.56 -28.18
CA HIS A 264 -4.32 -37.73 -27.58
C HIS A 264 -4.30 -37.53 -26.06
N MET A 265 -5.22 -36.70 -25.57
CA MET A 265 -5.47 -36.48 -24.14
C MET A 265 -6.28 -37.65 -23.56
N PRO A 266 -5.77 -38.38 -22.55
CA PRO A 266 -6.56 -39.41 -21.89
C PRO A 266 -7.83 -38.83 -21.26
N LEU A 267 -8.95 -39.54 -21.34
CA LEU A 267 -10.25 -39.08 -20.82
C LEU A 267 -10.18 -38.66 -19.34
N GLN A 268 -9.48 -39.45 -18.51
CA GLN A 268 -9.30 -39.15 -17.09
C GLN A 268 -8.53 -37.85 -16.84
N VAL A 269 -7.52 -37.54 -17.68
CA VAL A 269 -6.77 -36.29 -17.57
C VAL A 269 -7.65 -35.11 -17.95
N LYS A 270 -8.49 -35.26 -18.97
CA LYS A 270 -9.50 -34.26 -19.34
C LYS A 270 -10.47 -33.99 -18.19
N GLU A 271 -11.01 -35.04 -17.56
CA GLU A 271 -11.91 -34.93 -16.41
C GLU A 271 -11.24 -34.25 -15.21
N ILE A 272 -9.95 -34.52 -14.95
CA ILE A 272 -9.19 -33.84 -13.90
C ILE A 272 -9.05 -32.35 -14.20
N ILE A 273 -8.68 -31.98 -15.42
CA ILE A 273 -8.54 -30.58 -15.86
C ILE A 273 -9.88 -29.83 -15.69
N GLU A 274 -10.99 -30.43 -16.16
CA GLU A 274 -12.33 -29.86 -16.02
C GLU A 274 -12.74 -29.72 -14.55
N THR A 275 -12.42 -30.71 -13.71
CA THR A 275 -12.70 -30.67 -12.26
C THR A 275 -11.91 -29.55 -11.58
N ILE A 276 -10.63 -29.37 -11.95
CA ILE A 276 -9.79 -28.28 -11.41
C ILE A 276 -10.36 -26.93 -11.83
N GLN A 277 -10.74 -26.73 -13.09
CA GLN A 277 -11.38 -25.49 -13.55
C GLN A 277 -12.67 -25.18 -12.78
N HIS A 278 -13.46 -26.21 -12.48
CA HIS A 278 -14.66 -26.07 -11.67
C HIS A 278 -14.33 -25.64 -10.24
N ILE A 279 -13.35 -26.29 -9.60
CA ILE A 279 -12.81 -25.90 -8.29
C ILE A 279 -12.30 -24.45 -8.31
N THR A 280 -11.54 -24.03 -9.33
CA THR A 280 -11.06 -22.64 -9.46
C THR A 280 -12.23 -21.65 -9.43
N THR A 281 -13.30 -21.97 -10.16
CA THR A 281 -14.50 -21.13 -10.21
C THR A 281 -15.17 -21.02 -8.84
N ARG A 282 -15.23 -22.12 -8.09
CA ARG A 282 -15.77 -22.16 -6.72
C ARG A 282 -14.91 -21.35 -5.76
N LEU A 283 -13.59 -21.50 -5.81
CA LEU A 283 -12.66 -20.74 -4.98
C LEU A 283 -12.70 -19.23 -5.29
N TYR A 284 -12.90 -18.84 -6.55
CA TYR A 284 -13.17 -17.45 -6.88
C TYR A 284 -14.46 -16.96 -6.21
N LYS A 285 -15.58 -17.68 -6.42
CA LYS A 285 -16.91 -17.28 -5.91
C LYS A 285 -17.03 -17.34 -4.37
N GLY A 286 -16.25 -18.19 -3.71
CA GLY A 286 -16.18 -18.33 -2.26
C GLY A 286 -15.13 -17.39 -1.67
N PRO A 287 -13.92 -17.88 -1.32
CA PRO A 287 -12.92 -17.12 -0.58
C PRO A 287 -12.57 -15.77 -1.21
N CYS A 288 -12.31 -15.68 -2.52
CA CYS A 288 -11.90 -14.40 -3.13
C CYS A 288 -12.99 -13.33 -3.04
N ILE A 289 -14.24 -13.67 -3.39
CA ILE A 289 -15.35 -12.71 -3.31
C ILE A 289 -15.67 -12.32 -1.86
N LEU A 290 -15.55 -13.24 -0.89
CA LEU A 290 -15.73 -12.90 0.52
C LEU A 290 -14.69 -11.89 0.99
N LEU A 291 -13.41 -12.14 0.69
CA LEU A 291 -12.32 -11.24 1.07
C LEU A 291 -12.40 -9.90 0.37
N LEU A 292 -12.74 -9.86 -0.93
CA LEU A 292 -12.92 -8.60 -1.67
C LEU A 292 -14.07 -7.74 -1.09
N LYS A 293 -15.15 -8.37 -0.64
CA LYS A 293 -16.26 -7.67 0.03
C LYS A 293 -15.84 -7.09 1.37
N ASP A 294 -15.13 -7.87 2.18
CA ASP A 294 -14.64 -7.41 3.48
C ASP A 294 -13.63 -6.29 3.31
N MET A 295 -12.69 -6.45 2.37
CA MET A 295 -11.72 -5.43 2.00
C MET A 295 -12.40 -4.13 1.58
N PHE A 296 -13.43 -4.18 0.74
CA PHE A 296 -14.16 -3.00 0.31
C PHE A 296 -14.71 -2.20 1.51
N ILE A 297 -15.33 -2.91 2.47
CA ILE A 297 -15.85 -2.31 3.71
C ILE A 297 -14.71 -1.69 4.53
N LEU A 298 -13.59 -2.41 4.68
CA LEU A 298 -12.44 -1.95 5.45
C LEU A 298 -11.75 -0.75 4.81
N VAL A 299 -11.61 -0.72 3.48
CA VAL A 299 -11.07 0.43 2.74
C VAL A 299 -11.95 1.66 2.91
N GLN A 300 -13.27 1.51 2.78
CA GLN A 300 -14.21 2.62 3.02
C GLN A 300 -14.10 3.16 4.44
N ARG A 301 -14.05 2.27 5.44
CA ARG A 301 -13.83 2.64 6.84
C ARG A 301 -12.50 3.36 7.03
N PHE A 302 -11.43 2.85 6.45
CA PHE A 302 -10.08 3.44 6.54
C PHE A 302 -10.09 4.86 5.98
N GLN A 303 -10.64 5.06 4.78
CA GLN A 303 -10.76 6.37 4.15
C GLN A 303 -11.61 7.33 5.00
N CYS A 304 -12.70 6.86 5.60
CA CYS A 304 -13.51 7.66 6.51
C CYS A 304 -12.74 8.09 7.76
N LYS A 305 -11.96 7.17 8.37
CA LYS A 305 -11.06 7.49 9.49
C LYS A 305 -10.02 8.53 9.08
N CYS A 306 -9.33 8.34 7.96
CA CYS A 306 -8.35 9.30 7.45
C CYS A 306 -8.95 10.69 7.23
N ARG A 307 -10.14 10.78 6.62
CA ARG A 307 -10.84 12.05 6.42
C ARG A 307 -11.16 12.75 7.76
N LYS A 308 -11.71 12.01 8.72
CA LYS A 308 -12.00 12.54 10.07
C LYS A 308 -10.74 13.02 10.77
N SER A 309 -9.65 12.27 10.69
CA SER A 309 -8.36 12.67 11.24
C SER A 309 -7.82 13.94 10.59
N ILE A 310 -7.87 14.06 9.26
CA ILE A 310 -7.41 15.26 8.54
C ILE A 310 -8.18 16.51 8.98
N VAL A 311 -9.50 16.41 9.15
CA VAL A 311 -10.35 17.53 9.60
C VAL A 311 -9.91 18.07 10.96
N HIS A 312 -9.46 17.20 11.87
CA HIS A 312 -8.92 17.63 13.16
C HIS A 312 -7.58 18.39 13.06
N PHE A 313 -6.85 18.24 11.95
CA PHE A 313 -5.59 18.95 11.69
C PHE A 313 -5.75 20.19 10.83
N LEU A 314 -6.96 20.48 10.31
CA LEU A 314 -7.22 21.71 9.58
C LEU A 314 -7.31 22.89 10.58
N PRO A 315 -6.62 24.01 10.34
CA PRO A 315 -6.61 25.17 11.25
C PRO A 315 -7.94 25.94 11.32
N VAL A 316 -8.94 25.54 10.53
CA VAL A 316 -10.30 26.12 10.52
C VAL A 316 -11.28 24.98 10.77
N GLY A 317 -12.23 25.17 11.70
CA GLY A 317 -13.32 24.23 11.94
C GLY A 317 -14.23 24.14 10.72
N VAL A 318 -13.86 23.28 9.76
CA VAL A 318 -14.71 22.95 8.63
C VAL A 318 -15.77 21.99 9.17
N GLU A 319 -16.96 22.50 9.46
CA GLU A 319 -18.13 21.67 9.66
C GLU A 319 -18.38 20.91 8.35
N LEU A 320 -18.01 19.63 8.32
CA LEU A 320 -18.38 18.76 7.22
C LEU A 320 -19.90 18.57 7.29
N ASP A 321 -20.62 19.19 6.37
CA ASP A 321 -22.06 19.00 6.20
C ASP A 321 -22.38 17.50 6.22
N GLY A 322 -23.11 17.11 7.27
CA GLY A 322 -23.49 15.73 7.54
C GLY A 322 -24.46 15.21 6.49
N THR A 323 -23.93 14.75 5.37
CA THR A 323 -24.66 13.86 4.47
C THR A 323 -24.39 12.43 4.91
N SER A 324 -25.26 11.98 5.81
CA SER A 324 -25.46 10.58 6.19
C SER A 324 -25.64 9.69 4.95
N TYR A 325 -24.79 8.67 4.85
CA TYR A 325 -25.01 7.45 4.06
C TYR A 325 -24.93 6.24 4.97
#